data_AF-A0AA96RQ31-F1
#
_entry.id   AF-A0AA96RQ31-F1
#
_cell.length_a   1.000
_cell.length_b   1.000
_cell.length_c   1.000
_cell.angle_alpha   90.00
_cell.angle_beta   90.00
_cell.angle_gamma   90.00
#
_symmetry.space_group_name_H-M   'P 1'
#
loop_
_entity.id
_entity.type
_entity.pdbx_description
1 polymer ?
#
loop_
_entity_poly.entity_id
_entity_poly.type
_entity_poly.pdbx_seq_one_letter_code
_entity_poly.pdbx_strand_id
1 'polypeptide(L)'
;MSLIFWFCSFLIFCLPLFKNPISMTSIIVLISLALVTTISLLSSFWFSYVLFLVYVGGLLVLFIYICLISSNYPFKLNMISLTCVILGSCMISLKSDSILPFGFSGSSSWVSGEELLYTKSLSLFLFLVILLLAMLLVVVRISQPGSFCVSDNEKS
;
A
#
# COMPACT_ATOMS: atom_id res chain seq x y z
N MET A 1 -9.23 -16.44 10.92
CA MET A 1 -8.63 -15.92 9.67
C MET A 1 -9.62 -15.83 8.52
N SER A 2 -10.59 -16.76 8.38
CA SER A 2 -11.62 -16.72 7.33
C SER A 2 -12.40 -15.39 7.28
N LEU A 3 -12.79 -14.83 8.44
CA LEU A 3 -13.47 -13.53 8.50
C LEU A 3 -12.59 -12.37 8.03
N ILE A 4 -11.30 -12.37 8.43
CA ILE A 4 -10.32 -11.39 7.98
C ILE A 4 -10.06 -11.50 6.47
N PHE A 5 -10.02 -12.72 5.93
CA PHE A 5 -9.92 -12.97 4.50
C PHE A 5 -11.15 -12.44 3.74
N TRP A 6 -12.35 -12.66 4.30
CA TRP A 6 -13.58 -12.11 3.74
C TRP A 6 -13.62 -10.59 3.78
N PHE A 7 -13.16 -9.98 4.87
CA PHE A 7 -13.04 -8.53 4.96
C PHE A 7 -12.05 -7.98 3.93
N CYS A 8 -10.89 -8.61 3.76
CA CYS A 8 -9.91 -8.21 2.74
C CYS A 8 -10.48 -8.37 1.33
N SER A 9 -11.15 -9.48 1.02
CA SER A 9 -11.75 -9.69 -0.30
C SER A 9 -12.83 -8.66 -0.60
N PHE A 10 -13.67 -8.33 0.38
CA PHE A 10 -14.68 -7.28 0.22
C PHE A 10 -14.07 -5.92 -0.14
N LEU A 11 -12.99 -5.51 0.54
CA LEU A 11 -12.29 -4.26 0.24
C LEU A 11 -11.72 -4.22 -1.19
N ILE A 12 -11.20 -5.35 -1.67
CA ILE A 12 -10.67 -5.49 -3.04
C ILE A 12 -11.78 -5.28 -4.06
N PHE A 13 -12.92 -5.93 -3.89
CA PHE A 13 -14.05 -5.76 -4.81
C PHE A 13 -14.63 -4.35 -4.77
N CYS A 14 -14.41 -3.58 -3.71
CA CYS A 14 -14.88 -2.21 -3.59
C CYS A 14 -14.08 -1.22 -4.48
N LEU A 15 -12.85 -1.55 -4.90
CA LEU A 15 -11.98 -0.67 -5.69
C LEU A 15 -12.63 -0.07 -6.95
N PRO A 16 -13.32 -0.84 -7.81
CA PRO A 16 -13.88 -0.32 -9.06
C PRO A 16 -15.10 0.59 -8.86
N LEU A 17 -15.66 0.67 -7.65
CA LEU A 17 -16.80 1.55 -7.34
C LEU A 17 -16.38 3.02 -7.25
N PHE A 18 -15.12 3.28 -6.95
CA PHE A 18 -14.61 4.62 -6.67
C PHE A 18 -14.05 5.27 -7.92
N LYS A 19 -14.82 6.20 -8.49
CA LYS A 19 -14.40 7.01 -9.65
C LYS A 19 -13.58 8.24 -9.27
N ASN A 20 -13.72 8.71 -8.03
CA ASN A 20 -12.99 9.89 -7.56
C ASN A 20 -11.59 9.48 -7.08
N PRO A 21 -10.54 10.24 -7.41
CA PRO A 21 -9.16 9.90 -7.02
C PRO A 21 -8.99 9.86 -5.50
N ILE A 22 -9.71 10.73 -4.77
CA ILE A 22 -9.67 10.78 -3.31
C ILE A 22 -10.26 9.51 -2.66
N SER A 23 -11.38 9.00 -3.18
CA SER A 23 -12.01 7.80 -2.63
C SER A 23 -11.26 6.54 -3.02
N MET A 24 -10.69 6.51 -4.23
CA MET A 24 -9.77 5.45 -4.66
C MET A 24 -8.52 5.38 -3.76
N THR A 25 -7.94 6.53 -3.39
CA THR A 25 -6.77 6.54 -2.48
C THR A 25 -7.16 6.12 -1.07
N SER A 26 -8.32 6.56 -0.57
CA SER A 26 -8.85 6.18 0.75
C SER A 26 -9.04 4.66 0.88
N ILE A 27 -9.65 4.01 -0.12
CA ILE A 27 -9.82 2.54 -0.10
C ILE A 27 -8.45 1.82 -0.19
N ILE A 28 -7.47 2.38 -0.91
CA ILE A 28 -6.09 1.86 -0.95
C ILE A 28 -5.42 1.89 0.43
N VAL A 29 -5.61 2.96 1.20
CA VAL A 29 -5.06 3.05 2.56
C VAL A 29 -5.72 2.01 3.46
N LEU A 30 -7.03 1.83 3.33
CA LEU A 30 -7.79 0.90 4.17
C LEU A 30 -7.45 -0.57 3.89
N ILE A 31 -7.25 -0.94 2.62
CA ILE A 31 -6.76 -2.30 2.28
C ILE A 31 -5.32 -2.53 2.74
N SER A 32 -4.47 -1.50 2.67
CA SER A 32 -3.08 -1.58 3.14
C SER A 32 -3.02 -1.83 4.64
N LEU A 33 -3.86 -1.14 5.42
CA LEU A 33 -4.02 -1.38 6.85
C LEU A 33 -4.51 -2.80 7.14
N ALA A 34 -5.54 -3.26 6.42
CA ALA A 34 -6.05 -4.63 6.58
C ALA A 34 -4.96 -5.67 6.32
N LEU A 35 -4.18 -5.53 5.24
CA LEU A 35 -3.08 -6.44 4.93
C LEU A 35 -2.01 -6.45 6.02
N VAL A 36 -1.57 -5.29 6.50
CA VAL A 36 -0.55 -5.22 7.57
C VAL A 36 -1.02 -5.94 8.84
N THR A 37 -2.30 -5.80 9.21
CA THR A 37 -2.86 -6.55 10.35
C THR A 37 -2.87 -8.06 10.10
N THR A 38 -3.14 -8.52 8.88
CA THR A 38 -3.06 -9.96 8.56
C THR A 38 -1.63 -10.49 8.66
N ILE A 39 -0.65 -9.72 8.20
CA ILE A 39 0.77 -10.08 8.22
C ILE A 39 1.29 -10.13 9.66
N SER A 40 0.82 -9.23 10.53
CA SER A 40 1.11 -9.29 11.97
C SER A 40 0.61 -10.54 12.66
N LEU A 41 -0.45 -11.17 12.14
CA LEU A 41 -0.98 -12.42 12.70
C LEU A 41 -0.24 -13.66 12.18
N LEU A 42 0.42 -13.55 11.02
CA LEU A 42 1.14 -14.63 10.35
C LEU A 42 2.65 -14.65 10.66
N SER A 43 3.23 -13.47 10.92
CA SER A 43 4.67 -13.26 11.02
C SER A 43 5.06 -12.63 12.37
N SER A 44 6.31 -12.19 12.48
CA SER A 44 6.81 -11.43 13.64
C SER A 44 6.23 -10.02 13.70
N PHE A 45 5.88 -9.57 14.90
CA PHE A 45 5.36 -8.21 15.14
C PHE A 45 6.34 -7.11 14.69
N TRP A 46 7.64 -7.33 14.82
CA TRP A 46 8.67 -6.37 14.44
C TRP A 46 8.62 -6.04 12.94
N PHE A 47 8.49 -7.07 12.10
CA PHE A 47 8.36 -6.88 10.65
C PHE A 47 7.08 -6.13 10.26
N SER A 48 5.95 -6.47 10.88
CA SER A 48 4.67 -5.78 10.60
C SER A 48 4.68 -4.32 11.05
N TYR A 49 5.41 -3.99 12.11
CA TYR A 49 5.62 -2.61 12.54
C TYR A 49 6.42 -1.80 11.50
N VAL A 50 7.51 -2.36 10.96
CA VAL A 50 8.29 -1.71 9.90
C VAL A 50 7.44 -1.51 8.63
N LEU A 51 6.66 -2.52 8.24
CA LEU A 51 5.73 -2.40 7.11
C LEU A 51 4.67 -1.33 7.34
N PHE A 52 4.08 -1.24 8.54
CA PHE A 52 3.14 -0.18 8.87
C PHE A 52 3.75 1.21 8.67
N LEU A 53 4.93 1.46 9.24
CA LEU A 53 5.57 2.77 9.17
C LEU A 53 5.94 3.19 7.75
N VAL A 54 6.56 2.31 6.98
CA VAL A 54 7.08 2.67 5.65
C VAL A 54 5.97 2.65 4.61
N TYR A 55 5.13 1.62 4.59
CA TYR A 55 4.11 1.46 3.56
C TYR A 55 2.88 2.33 3.83
N VAL A 56 2.28 2.23 5.03
CA VAL A 56 1.10 3.04 5.35
C VAL A 56 1.50 4.50 5.57
N GLY A 57 2.64 4.77 6.22
CA GLY A 57 3.14 6.13 6.41
C GLY A 57 3.39 6.86 5.08
N GLY A 58 4.02 6.20 4.10
CA GLY A 58 4.23 6.78 2.77
C GLY A 58 2.93 7.04 2.01
N LEU A 59 1.98 6.11 2.08
CA LEU A 59 0.66 6.26 1.46
C LEU A 59 -0.17 7.39 2.09
N LEU A 60 0.00 7.66 3.39
CA LEU A 60 -0.69 8.77 4.07
C LEU A 60 -0.23 10.14 3.59
N VAL A 61 1.07 10.32 3.31
CA VAL A 61 1.59 11.58 2.74
C VAL A 61 0.99 11.82 1.35
N LEU A 62 0.95 10.79 0.50
CA LEU A 62 0.32 10.85 -0.82
C LEU A 62 -1.20 11.09 -0.72
N PHE A 63 -1.86 10.49 0.27
CA PHE A 63 -3.29 10.71 0.52
C PHE A 63 -3.59 12.18 0.83
N ILE A 64 -2.83 12.82 1.72
CA ILE A 64 -3.02 14.24 2.03
C ILE A 64 -2.77 15.10 0.80
N TYR A 65 -1.74 14.78 0.00
CA TYR A 65 -1.45 15.50 -1.25
C TYR A 65 -2.64 15.47 -2.23
N ILE A 66 -3.23 14.30 -2.48
CA ILE A 66 -4.36 14.17 -3.41
C ILE A 66 -5.64 14.79 -2.84
N CYS A 67 -5.87 14.70 -1.52
CA CYS A 67 -7.01 15.36 -0.88
C CYS A 67 -6.98 16.89 -1.06
N LEU A 68 -5.78 17.49 -1.06
CA LEU A 68 -5.62 18.93 -1.22
C LEU A 68 -5.80 19.40 -2.67
N ILE A 69 -5.49 18.55 -3.66
CA ILE A 69 -5.59 18.91 -5.09
C ILE A 69 -6.97 18.63 -5.68
N SER A 70 -7.73 17.68 -5.11
CA SER A 70 -8.95 17.17 -5.72
C SER A 70 -10.14 18.09 -5.47
N SER A 71 -10.81 18.53 -6.54
CA SER A 71 -12.16 19.09 -6.46
C SER A 71 -13.15 18.00 -6.02
N ASN A 72 -13.96 18.28 -5.00
CA ASN A 72 -14.96 17.35 -4.44
C ASN A 72 -16.10 17.08 -5.43
N TYR A 73 -15.95 16.08 -6.32
CA TYR A 73 -17.05 15.63 -7.19
C TYR A 73 -18.03 14.73 -6.43
N PRO A 74 -19.35 14.90 -6.63
CA PRO A 74 -20.35 14.11 -5.94
C PRO A 74 -20.27 12.64 -6.34
N PHE A 75 -20.30 11.78 -5.33
CA PHE A 75 -20.19 10.34 -5.50
C PHE A 75 -21.51 9.75 -6.05
N LYS A 76 -21.48 9.24 -7.27
CA LYS A 76 -22.62 8.51 -7.89
C LYS A 76 -22.38 7.02 -7.79
N LEU A 77 -22.99 6.38 -6.80
CA LEU A 77 -23.04 4.92 -6.69
C LEU A 77 -24.19 4.35 -7.52
N ASN A 78 -23.88 3.32 -8.30
CA ASN A 78 -24.91 2.51 -8.94
C ASN A 78 -25.25 1.31 -8.04
N MET A 79 -26.53 1.05 -7.80
CA MET A 79 -26.95 -0.09 -6.96
C MET A 79 -26.51 -1.43 -7.56
N ILE A 80 -26.47 -1.53 -8.88
CA ILE A 80 -26.01 -2.73 -9.62
C ILE A 80 -24.53 -2.99 -9.36
N SER A 81 -23.70 -1.95 -9.29
CA SER A 81 -22.28 -2.15 -8.99
C SER A 81 -22.08 -2.61 -7.55
N LEU A 82 -22.89 -2.11 -6.62
CA LEU A 82 -22.82 -2.52 -5.21
C LEU A 82 -23.24 -3.98 -5.01
N THR A 83 -24.26 -4.46 -5.71
CA THR A 83 -24.67 -5.87 -5.66
C THR A 83 -23.62 -6.79 -6.27
N CYS A 84 -22.97 -6.40 -7.37
CA CYS A 84 -21.85 -7.14 -7.95
C CYS A 84 -20.67 -7.31 -6.98
N VAL A 85 -20.35 -6.26 -6.19
CA VAL A 85 -19.29 -6.31 -5.18
C VAL A 85 -19.61 -7.31 -4.07
N ILE A 86 -20.83 -7.29 -3.56
CA ILE A 86 -21.26 -8.20 -2.49
C ILE A 86 -21.22 -9.66 -2.98
N LEU A 87 -21.77 -9.93 -4.18
CA LEU A 87 -21.75 -11.27 -4.76
C LEU A 87 -20.33 -11.76 -5.04
N GLY A 88 -19.47 -10.91 -5.61
CA GLY A 88 -18.07 -11.24 -5.89
C GLY A 88 -17.29 -11.60 -4.63
N SER A 89 -17.43 -10.81 -3.56
CA SER A 89 -16.77 -11.07 -2.28
C SER A 89 -17.25 -12.38 -1.62
N CYS A 90 -18.55 -12.67 -1.69
CA CYS A 90 -19.16 -13.87 -1.12
C CYS A 90 -18.67 -15.16 -1.81
N MET A 91 -18.58 -15.15 -3.15
CA MET A 91 -18.10 -16.30 -3.92
C MET A 91 -16.66 -16.70 -3.58
N ILE A 92 -15.83 -15.73 -3.20
CA ILE A 92 -14.42 -15.97 -2.85
C ILE A 92 -14.26 -16.46 -1.42
N SER A 93 -15.09 -16.00 -0.47
CA SER A 93 -15.08 -16.56 0.88
C SER A 93 -15.43 -18.04 0.93
N LEU A 94 -16.37 -18.48 0.10
CA LEU A 94 -16.83 -19.88 0.11
C LEU A 94 -15.76 -20.87 -0.37
N LYS A 95 -14.71 -20.40 -1.04
CA LYS A 95 -13.58 -21.25 -1.49
C LYS A 95 -12.42 -21.28 -0.49
N SER A 96 -12.53 -20.61 0.67
CA SER A 96 -11.40 -20.38 1.57
C SER A 96 -11.11 -21.52 2.57
N ASP A 97 -11.80 -22.65 2.47
CA ASP A 97 -11.85 -23.66 3.51
C ASP A 97 -10.52 -24.43 3.80
N SER A 98 -9.40 -24.20 3.11
CA SER A 98 -8.34 -25.23 3.15
C SER A 98 -6.88 -24.90 2.84
N ILE A 99 -6.33 -23.68 3.04
CA ILE A 99 -5.02 -23.42 2.37
C ILE A 99 -3.80 -23.12 3.26
N LEU A 100 -3.90 -22.85 4.57
CA LEU A 100 -2.66 -22.64 5.34
C LEU A 100 -2.62 -23.46 6.63
N PRO A 101 -1.70 -24.45 6.76
CA PRO A 101 -1.36 -24.96 8.08
C PRO A 101 -0.81 -23.79 8.87
N PHE A 102 -1.57 -23.36 9.88
CA PHE A 102 -1.20 -22.25 10.75
C PHE A 102 -0.10 -22.73 11.72
N GLY A 103 1.11 -22.86 11.18
CA GLY A 103 2.31 -22.77 12.01
C GLY A 103 2.49 -21.29 12.33
N PHE A 104 2.07 -20.87 13.52
CA PHE A 104 2.47 -19.59 14.07
C PHE A 104 4.00 -19.58 14.17
N SER A 105 4.67 -19.06 13.14
CA SER A 105 6.13 -18.97 13.09
C SER A 105 6.67 -17.82 13.95
N GLY A 106 5.79 -17.13 14.68
CA GLY A 106 6.08 -15.97 15.52
C GLY A 106 6.76 -16.29 16.85
N SER A 107 7.61 -17.32 16.92
CA SER A 107 8.49 -17.54 18.07
C SER A 107 9.92 -17.09 17.77
N SER A 108 10.11 -15.77 17.65
CA SER A 108 11.33 -15.01 18.00
C SER A 108 11.32 -13.64 17.29
N SER A 109 10.96 -12.61 18.04
CA SER A 109 10.66 -11.25 17.56
C SER A 109 11.86 -10.39 17.15
N TRP A 110 13.07 -10.95 17.06
CA TRP A 110 14.31 -10.18 16.84
C TRP A 110 15.31 -10.86 15.90
N VAL A 111 15.28 -12.19 15.80
CA VAL A 111 16.27 -12.99 15.06
C VAL A 111 16.15 -12.83 13.54
N SER A 112 14.95 -12.50 13.03
CA SER A 112 14.70 -12.42 11.58
C SER A 112 15.37 -11.22 10.88
N GLY A 113 15.64 -10.12 11.59
CA GLY A 113 16.29 -8.93 11.01
C GLY A 113 17.81 -9.05 10.95
N GLU A 114 18.41 -9.72 11.93
CA GLU A 114 19.86 -9.92 12.01
C GLU A 114 20.38 -10.81 10.87
N GLU A 115 19.54 -11.70 10.35
CA GLU A 115 19.92 -12.59 9.25
C GLU A 115 20.29 -11.88 7.94
N LEU A 116 19.83 -10.63 7.78
CA LEU A 116 20.09 -9.82 6.59
C LEU A 116 21.49 -9.15 6.62
N LEU A 117 22.10 -9.06 7.79
CA LEU A 117 23.45 -8.51 7.98
C LEU A 117 24.54 -9.58 8.05
N TYR A 118 24.18 -10.87 7.95
CA TYR A 118 25.18 -11.92 7.82
C TYR A 118 25.95 -11.83 6.50
N THR A 119 27.16 -12.38 6.52
CA THR A 119 28.13 -12.36 5.42
C THR A 119 27.58 -12.84 4.07
N LYS A 120 26.53 -13.67 4.08
CA LYS A 120 25.89 -14.23 2.88
C LYS A 120 24.93 -13.25 2.17
N SER A 121 24.29 -12.36 2.90
CA SER A 121 23.25 -11.42 2.40
C SER A 121 23.75 -9.97 2.30
N LEU A 122 24.99 -9.70 2.74
CA LEU A 122 25.60 -8.37 2.75
C LEU A 122 25.65 -7.69 1.37
N SER A 123 25.81 -8.45 0.28
CA SER A 123 25.78 -7.90 -1.09
C SER A 123 24.39 -7.34 -1.45
N LEU A 124 23.32 -8.01 -1.05
CA LEU A 124 21.94 -7.54 -1.25
C LEU A 124 21.66 -6.30 -0.41
N PHE A 125 22.12 -6.29 0.84
CA PHE A 125 21.99 -5.12 1.72
C PHE A 125 22.66 -3.89 1.11
N LEU A 126 23.91 -4.02 0.65
CA LEU A 126 24.63 -2.91 0.00
C LEU A 126 23.93 -2.44 -1.29
N PHE A 127 23.42 -3.38 -2.11
CA PHE A 127 22.66 -3.02 -3.31
C PHE A 127 21.40 -2.19 -2.98
N LEU A 128 20.65 -2.57 -1.94
CA LEU A 128 19.46 -1.83 -1.50
C LEU A 128 19.82 -0.42 -1.01
N VAL A 129 20.91 -0.27 -0.26
CA VAL A 129 21.38 1.06 0.20
C VAL A 129 21.75 1.95 -0.98
N ILE A 130 22.45 1.41 -1.99
CA ILE A 130 22.80 2.15 -3.20
C ILE A 130 21.53 2.55 -3.99
N LEU A 131 20.54 1.66 -4.08
CA LEU A 131 19.26 1.96 -4.74
C LEU A 131 18.53 3.10 -4.03
N LEU A 132 18.46 3.07 -2.70
CA LEU A 132 17.81 4.10 -1.90
C LEU A 132 18.51 5.46 -2.06
N LEU A 133 19.84 5.48 -2.07
CA LEU A 133 20.64 6.67 -2.36
C LEU A 133 20.39 7.20 -3.78
N ALA A 134 20.37 6.31 -4.78
CA ALA A 134 20.13 6.68 -6.17
C ALA A 134 18.73 7.31 -6.35
N MET A 135 17.69 6.72 -5.76
CA MET A 135 16.34 7.28 -5.79
C MET A 135 16.27 8.66 -5.15
N LEU A 136 16.98 8.88 -4.03
CA LEU A 136 17.07 10.20 -3.41
C LEU A 136 17.74 11.22 -4.34
N LEU A 137 18.86 10.85 -4.98
CA LEU A 137 19.54 11.74 -5.94
C LEU A 137 18.66 12.08 -7.14
N VAL A 138 17.92 11.11 -7.68
CA VAL A 138 16.97 11.34 -8.77
C VAL A 138 15.90 12.34 -8.34
N VAL A 139 15.30 12.16 -7.16
CA VAL A 139 14.28 13.08 -6.62
C VAL A 139 14.83 14.50 -6.46
N VAL A 140 16.06 14.67 -5.96
CA VAL A 140 16.69 15.99 -5.82
C VAL A 140 16.92 16.63 -7.19
N ARG A 141 17.37 15.86 -8.20
CA ARG A 141 17.61 16.37 -9.55
C ARG A 141 16.32 16.82 -10.24
N ILE A 142 15.23 16.06 -10.12
CA ILE A 142 13.94 16.46 -10.72
C ILE A 142 13.26 17.63 -10.00
N SER A 143 13.56 17.83 -8.71
CA SER A 143 12.98 18.93 -7.91
C SER A 143 13.70 20.27 -8.12
N GLN A 144 14.86 20.27 -8.81
CA GLN A 144 15.66 21.48 -8.99
C GLN A 144 14.99 22.39 -10.04
N PRO A 145 14.60 23.64 -9.69
CA PRO A 145 13.72 24.50 -10.51
C PRO A 145 14.42 25.14 -11.74
N GLY A 146 15.57 24.63 -12.16
CA GLY A 146 16.54 25.32 -13.02
C GLY A 146 16.37 25.18 -14.54
N SER A 147 15.26 24.67 -15.08
CA SER A 147 15.13 24.49 -16.54
C SER A 147 13.79 24.87 -17.16
N PHE A 148 12.83 25.42 -16.40
CA PHE A 148 11.63 26.03 -16.98
C PHE A 148 11.84 27.54 -17.07
N CYS A 149 12.67 27.98 -18.02
CA CYS A 149 12.49 29.30 -18.59
C CYS A 149 11.17 29.24 -19.37
N VAL A 150 10.05 29.51 -18.70
CA VAL A 150 8.85 29.96 -19.40
C VAL A 150 9.26 31.28 -20.04
N SER A 151 9.56 31.24 -21.33
CA SER A 151 9.58 32.47 -22.11
C SER A 151 8.15 32.96 -22.14
N ASP A 152 7.79 33.77 -21.15
CA ASP A 152 6.66 34.69 -21.26
C ASP A 152 7.03 35.64 -22.40
N ASN A 153 6.80 35.19 -23.65
CA ASN A 153 6.68 36.06 -24.79
C ASN A 153 5.33 36.77 -24.66
N GLU A 154 5.23 37.63 -23.66
CA GLU A 154 4.35 38.77 -23.67
C GLU A 154 4.98 39.77 -24.65
N LYS A 155 4.66 39.62 -25.93
CA LYS A 155 4.88 40.66 -26.93
C LYS A 155 3.63 40.81 -27.81
N SER A 156 3.03 42.00 -27.62
CA SER A 156 2.24 42.82 -28.55
C SER A 156 0.96 42.23 -29.13
#